data_AF-E1ZD86-F1
#
_entry.id   AF-E1ZD86-F1
#
_cell.length_a   1.000
_cell.length_b   1.000
_cell.length_c   1.000
_cell.angle_alpha   90.00
_cell.angle_beta   90.00
_cell.angle_gamma   90.00
#
_symmetry.space_group_name_H-M   'P 1'
#
loop_
_entity.id
_entity.type
_entity.pdbx_description
1 polymer ?
#
loop_
_entity_poly.entity_id
_entity_poly.type
_entity_poly.pdbx_seq_one_letter_code
_entity_poly.pdbx_strand_id
1 'polypeptide(L)'
;NSVQSRADVLVIVMSAVLVLTGLQWVTLKPRDPVQVELEGEEVDWRAPGLPKALASELQWVWDALRSASRTRSLVLFYNGHCLMQVGVAPPGMALGSAAPGPICQQAMKSGTGNYLANLVLFPGRLEFAAYLPANCQAALIQPVGPQGVLVAGSDTQRGYTRLDQAWVSSVADKL
;
A
#
# COMPACT_ATOMS: atom_id res chain seq x y z
N ASN A 1 21.96 -35.31 -46.44
CA ASN A 1 22.09 -35.88 -45.09
C ASN A 1 22.71 -34.94 -44.03
N SER A 2 23.51 -33.92 -44.38
CA SER A 2 24.11 -32.99 -43.39
C SER A 2 23.19 -31.87 -42.89
N VAL A 3 22.28 -31.37 -43.75
CA VAL A 3 21.33 -30.29 -43.39
C VAL A 3 20.26 -30.78 -42.41
N GLN A 4 19.82 -32.03 -42.55
CA GLN A 4 18.80 -32.65 -41.69
C GLN A 4 19.32 -32.87 -40.27
N SER A 5 20.56 -33.35 -40.11
CA SER A 5 21.21 -33.49 -38.81
C SER A 5 21.39 -32.16 -38.07
N ARG A 6 21.66 -31.06 -38.79
CA ARG A 6 21.76 -29.71 -38.19
C ARG A 6 20.40 -29.20 -37.72
N ALA A 7 19.34 -29.47 -38.48
CA ALA A 7 17.98 -29.09 -38.11
C ALA A 7 17.49 -29.85 -36.86
N ASP A 8 17.75 -31.15 -36.77
CA ASP A 8 17.34 -31.96 -35.62
C ASP A 8 17.99 -31.48 -34.31
N VAL A 9 19.28 -31.15 -34.34
CA VAL A 9 19.99 -30.59 -33.18
C VAL A 9 19.36 -29.26 -32.75
N LEU A 10 19.00 -28.42 -33.72
CA LEU A 10 18.40 -27.11 -33.45
C LEU A 10 17.01 -27.25 -32.80
N VAL A 11 16.21 -28.20 -33.26
CA VAL A 11 14.89 -28.51 -32.70
C VAL A 11 14.99 -29.07 -31.28
N ILE A 12 15.96 -29.95 -31.01
CA ILE A 12 16.19 -30.50 -29.66
C ILE A 12 16.60 -29.39 -28.70
N VAL A 13 17.54 -28.53 -29.10
CA VAL A 13 18.00 -27.41 -28.27
C VAL A 13 16.87 -26.41 -27.99
N MET A 14 16.09 -26.04 -29.02
CA MET A 14 14.92 -25.17 -28.82
C MET A 14 13.89 -25.79 -27.87
N SER A 15 13.60 -27.09 -28.01
CA SER A 15 12.65 -27.79 -27.15
C SER A 15 13.13 -27.80 -25.70
N ALA A 16 14.42 -28.06 -25.47
CA ALA A 16 15.01 -28.02 -24.13
C ALA A 16 14.93 -26.62 -23.50
N VAL A 17 15.23 -25.56 -24.27
CA VAL A 17 15.14 -24.17 -23.80
C VAL A 17 13.69 -23.78 -23.48
N LEU A 18 12.72 -24.18 -24.31
CA LEU A 18 11.30 -23.92 -24.07
C LEU A 18 10.81 -24.63 -22.81
N VAL A 19 11.19 -25.90 -22.61
CA VAL A 19 10.84 -26.65 -21.39
C VAL A 19 11.47 -26.01 -20.16
N LEU A 20 12.75 -25.64 -20.21
CA LEU A 20 13.44 -25.00 -19.09
C LEU A 20 12.79 -23.66 -18.73
N THR A 21 12.44 -22.86 -19.75
CA THR A 21 11.74 -21.58 -19.56
C THR A 21 10.36 -21.80 -18.95
N GLY A 22 9.58 -22.76 -19.47
CA GLY A 22 8.29 -23.12 -18.88
C GLY A 22 8.40 -23.58 -17.43
N LEU A 23 9.42 -24.38 -17.11
CA LEU A 23 9.66 -24.87 -15.75
C LEU A 23 10.05 -23.74 -14.79
N GLN A 24 10.86 -22.78 -15.26
CA GLN A 24 11.23 -21.60 -14.49
C GLN A 24 10.00 -20.76 -14.13
N TRP A 25 9.03 -20.63 -15.03
CA TRP A 25 7.76 -19.92 -14.77
C TRP A 25 6.86 -20.67 -13.78
N VAL A 26 6.85 -22.00 -13.80
CA VAL A 26 6.07 -22.82 -12.85
C VAL A 26 6.66 -22.81 -11.44
N THR A 27 7.99 -22.73 -11.33
CA THR A 27 8.71 -22.82 -10.05
C THR A 27 8.65 -21.52 -9.24
N LEU A 28 8.55 -20.37 -9.92
CA LEU A 28 8.44 -19.06 -9.29
C LEU A 28 7.01 -18.78 -8.83
N LYS A 29 6.43 -19.63 -7.98
CA LYS A 29 5.26 -19.22 -7.19
C LYS A 29 5.76 -18.28 -6.09
N PRO A 30 5.41 -16.97 -6.14
CA PRO A 30 5.79 -16.04 -5.08
C PRO A 30 5.22 -16.58 -3.78
N ARG A 31 6.07 -16.72 -2.76
CA ARG A 31 5.60 -17.10 -1.42
C ARG A 31 4.63 -16.01 -0.97
N ASP A 32 3.40 -16.41 -0.64
CA ASP A 32 2.43 -15.46 -0.14
C ASP A 32 2.97 -14.78 1.13
N PRO A 33 2.95 -13.44 1.19
CA PRO A 33 3.35 -12.72 2.38
C PRO A 33 2.54 -13.20 3.57
N VAL A 34 3.21 -13.44 4.70
CA VAL A 34 2.56 -13.80 5.96
C VAL A 34 1.64 -12.65 6.36
N GLN A 35 0.34 -12.93 6.39
CA GLN A 35 -0.69 -11.99 6.83
C GLN A 35 -0.76 -12.03 8.36
N VAL A 36 -0.71 -10.85 8.97
CA VAL A 36 -0.91 -10.69 10.41
C VAL A 36 -2.31 -10.16 10.65
N GLU A 37 -3.06 -10.79 11.56
CA GLU A 37 -4.35 -10.26 11.97
C GLU A 37 -4.11 -8.97 12.76
N LEU A 38 -4.63 -7.85 12.25
CA LEU A 38 -4.38 -6.55 12.87
C LEU A 38 -5.12 -6.43 14.20
N GLU A 39 -4.41 -6.00 15.23
CA GLU A 39 -4.96 -5.78 16.56
C GLU A 39 -5.60 -4.39 16.61
N GLY A 40 -6.93 -4.34 16.45
CA GLY A 40 -7.68 -3.08 16.47
C GLY A 40 -9.16 -3.26 16.21
N GLU A 41 -9.87 -2.14 16.12
CA GLU A 41 -11.29 -2.08 15.77
C GLU A 41 -11.45 -1.61 14.32
N GLU A 42 -12.39 -2.19 13.58
CA GLU A 42 -12.78 -1.64 12.27
C GLU A 42 -13.57 -0.35 12.49
N VAL A 43 -13.07 0.73 11.89
CA VAL A 43 -13.62 2.07 12.02
C VAL A 43 -13.97 2.61 10.64
N ASP A 44 -15.09 3.34 10.56
CA ASP A 44 -15.39 4.22 9.44
C ASP A 44 -15.74 5.62 9.98
N TRP A 45 -14.73 6.49 10.03
CA TRP A 45 -14.88 7.87 10.48
C TRP A 45 -14.50 8.86 9.37
N ARG A 46 -15.34 9.89 9.21
CA ARG A 46 -15.13 10.99 8.26
C ARG A 46 -15.47 12.32 8.95
N ALA A 47 -14.77 13.38 8.57
CA ALA A 47 -14.96 14.70 9.17
C ALA A 47 -16.39 15.22 8.96
N PRO A 48 -17.05 15.73 10.01
CA PRO A 48 -18.38 16.32 9.89
C PRO A 48 -18.30 17.61 9.08
N GLY A 49 -19.09 17.71 8.00
CA GLY A 49 -19.12 18.88 7.11
C GLY A 49 -18.49 18.67 5.72
N LEU A 50 -18.01 17.46 5.40
CA LEU A 50 -17.56 17.11 4.06
C LEU A 50 -18.72 17.21 3.03
N PRO A 51 -18.51 17.84 1.86
CA PRO A 51 -19.46 17.79 0.75
C PRO A 51 -19.77 16.34 0.35
N LYS A 52 -21.03 16.05 0.00
CA LYS A 52 -21.44 14.68 -0.39
C LYS A 52 -20.61 14.10 -1.54
N ALA A 53 -20.23 14.94 -2.51
CA ALA A 53 -19.35 14.54 -3.61
C ALA A 53 -17.99 14.06 -3.10
N LEU A 54 -17.33 14.85 -2.24
CA LEU A 54 -16.03 14.51 -1.67
C LEU A 54 -16.10 13.28 -0.76
N ALA A 55 -17.16 13.15 0.05
CA ALA A 55 -17.37 11.94 0.87
C ALA A 55 -17.51 10.68 0.02
N SER A 56 -18.19 10.77 -1.13
CA SER A 56 -18.34 9.66 -2.08
C SER A 56 -17.01 9.33 -2.77
N GLU A 57 -16.22 10.35 -3.13
CA GLU A 57 -14.89 10.13 -3.71
C GLU A 57 -13.93 9.50 -2.71
N LEU A 58 -13.91 9.96 -1.46
CA LEU A 58 -13.10 9.36 -0.40
C LEU A 58 -13.49 7.90 -0.13
N GLN A 59 -14.79 7.59 -0.16
CA GLN A 59 -15.26 6.23 -0.07
C GLN A 59 -14.78 5.38 -1.26
N TRP A 60 -14.87 5.91 -2.48
CA TRP A 60 -14.36 5.23 -3.67
C TRP A 60 -12.85 4.97 -3.57
N VAL A 61 -12.06 5.93 -3.06
CA VAL A 61 -10.62 5.77 -2.84
C VAL A 61 -10.34 4.64 -1.85
N TRP A 62 -11.09 4.57 -0.75
CA TRP A 62 -10.96 3.48 0.22
C TRP A 62 -11.28 2.12 -0.40
N ASP A 63 -12.42 1.98 -1.07
CA ASP A 63 -12.85 0.72 -1.69
C ASP A 63 -11.88 0.28 -2.79
N ALA A 64 -11.38 1.22 -3.57
CA ALA A 64 -10.36 0.94 -4.58
C ALA A 64 -9.07 0.47 -3.91
N LEU A 65 -8.57 1.15 -2.86
CA LEU A 65 -7.32 0.79 -2.21
C LEU A 65 -7.42 -0.58 -1.52
N ARG A 66 -8.53 -0.85 -0.85
CA ARG A 66 -8.81 -2.12 -0.19
C ARG A 66 -8.91 -3.28 -1.18
N SER A 67 -9.45 -3.05 -2.38
CA SER A 67 -9.63 -4.09 -3.39
C SER A 67 -8.39 -4.32 -4.26
N ALA A 68 -7.66 -3.26 -4.61
CA ALA A 68 -6.50 -3.33 -5.47
C ALA A 68 -5.18 -3.61 -4.72
N SER A 69 -5.13 -3.35 -3.41
CA SER A 69 -3.92 -3.50 -2.59
C SER A 69 -4.20 -4.18 -1.26
N ARG A 70 -3.14 -4.53 -0.51
CA ARG A 70 -3.26 -5.11 0.84
C ARG A 70 -3.45 -4.04 1.93
N THR A 71 -4.12 -2.93 1.60
CA THR A 71 -4.42 -1.87 2.56
C THR A 71 -5.54 -2.32 3.49
N ARG A 72 -5.33 -2.21 4.79
CA ARG A 72 -6.32 -2.53 5.83
C ARG A 72 -6.69 -1.36 6.70
N SER A 73 -5.91 -0.29 6.66
CA SER A 73 -6.12 0.93 7.42
C SER A 73 -5.72 2.10 6.55
N LEU A 74 -6.53 3.15 6.52
CA LEU A 74 -6.29 4.33 5.68
C LEU A 74 -6.67 5.59 6.45
N VAL A 75 -5.77 6.56 6.43
CA VAL A 75 -5.96 7.85 7.09
C VAL A 75 -5.59 8.97 6.14
N LEU A 76 -6.47 9.94 5.97
CA LEU A 76 -6.23 11.13 5.17
C LEU A 76 -6.17 12.36 6.07
N PHE A 77 -5.06 13.07 6.00
CA PHE A 77 -4.89 14.39 6.60
C PHE A 77 -4.91 15.46 5.52
N TYR A 78 -5.56 16.57 5.80
CA TYR A 78 -5.56 17.75 4.95
C TYR A 78 -5.54 19.02 5.78
N ASN A 79 -4.64 19.93 5.44
CA ASN A 79 -4.42 21.19 6.16
C ASN A 79 -4.23 21.00 7.68
N GLY A 80 -3.55 19.92 8.08
CA GLY A 80 -3.29 19.58 9.48
C GLY A 80 -4.45 18.91 10.23
N HIS A 81 -5.61 18.71 9.59
CA HIS A 81 -6.77 18.04 10.18
C HIS A 81 -6.98 16.65 9.58
N CYS A 82 -7.47 15.70 10.36
CA CYS A 82 -7.88 14.39 9.87
C CYS A 82 -9.24 14.52 9.15
N LEU A 83 -9.30 14.19 7.86
CA LEU A 83 -10.53 14.20 7.07
C LEU A 83 -11.22 12.84 7.05
N MET A 84 -10.43 11.76 7.07
CA MET A 84 -10.94 10.40 6.97
C MET A 84 -10.02 9.45 7.72
N GLN A 85 -10.62 8.52 8.46
CA GLN A 85 -9.95 7.43 9.14
C GLN A 85 -10.83 6.19 9.01
N VAL A 86 -10.39 5.25 8.18
CA VAL A 86 -11.16 4.05 7.80
C VAL A 86 -10.30 2.78 7.89
N GLY A 87 -10.94 1.65 8.16
CA GLY A 87 -10.27 0.35 8.32
C GLY A 87 -9.88 0.09 9.77
N VAL A 88 -8.79 -0.65 10.00
CA VAL A 88 -8.40 -1.04 11.36
C VAL A 88 -7.66 0.10 12.06
N ALA A 89 -8.18 0.54 13.21
CA ALA A 89 -7.58 1.56 14.06
C ALA A 89 -7.26 0.98 15.47
N PRO A 90 -6.31 1.57 16.20
CA PRO A 90 -6.02 1.14 17.57
C PRO A 90 -7.23 1.36 18.50
N PRO A 91 -7.49 0.43 19.45
CA PRO A 91 -8.67 0.49 20.31
C PRO A 91 -8.61 1.68 21.26
N GLY A 92 -9.76 2.31 21.53
CA GLY A 92 -9.87 3.44 22.46
C GLY A 92 -9.33 4.77 21.95
N MET A 93 -9.10 4.90 20.63
CA MET A 93 -8.64 6.14 20.03
C MET A 93 -9.78 7.16 19.82
N ALA A 94 -9.51 8.44 20.08
CA ALA A 94 -10.36 9.54 19.63
C ALA A 94 -10.21 9.75 18.10
N LEU A 95 -11.16 9.18 17.36
CA LEU A 95 -11.23 9.28 15.91
C LEU A 95 -11.27 10.74 15.45
N GLY A 96 -10.45 11.07 14.45
CA GLY A 96 -10.35 12.42 13.92
C GLY A 96 -9.44 13.39 14.68
N SER A 97 -8.96 13.00 15.88
CA SER A 97 -7.97 13.79 16.64
C SER A 97 -6.52 13.48 16.25
N ALA A 98 -6.31 12.59 15.28
CA ALA A 98 -4.99 12.23 14.80
C ALA A 98 -4.31 13.44 14.14
N ALA A 99 -2.99 13.57 14.33
CA ALA A 99 -2.17 14.59 13.70
C ALA A 99 -1.03 13.96 12.88
N PRO A 100 -0.65 14.57 11.73
CA PRO A 100 0.45 14.07 10.93
C PRO A 100 1.80 14.30 11.63
N GLY A 101 2.57 13.22 11.80
CA GLY A 101 3.92 13.26 12.36
C GLY A 101 4.96 13.90 11.42
N PRO A 102 6.21 14.09 11.87
CA PRO A 102 7.28 14.67 11.06
C PRO A 102 7.55 13.90 9.75
N ILE A 103 7.36 12.57 9.70
CA ILE A 103 7.52 11.81 8.44
C ILE A 103 6.48 12.24 7.40
N CYS A 104 5.24 12.45 7.85
CA CYS A 104 4.16 12.93 6.99
C CYS A 104 4.43 14.37 6.53
N GLN A 105 4.95 15.23 7.42
CA GLN A 105 5.34 16.60 7.08
C GLN A 105 6.52 16.64 6.10
N GLN A 106 7.49 15.75 6.25
CA GLN A 106 8.60 15.60 5.32
C GLN A 106 8.08 15.21 3.93
N ALA A 107 7.16 14.23 3.85
CA ALA A 107 6.56 13.79 2.60
C ALA A 107 5.76 14.90 1.90
N MET A 108 5.01 15.70 2.66
CA MET A 108 4.31 16.89 2.13
C MET A 108 5.30 17.93 1.59
N LYS A 109 6.41 18.16 2.28
CA LYS A 109 7.45 19.12 1.84
C LYS A 109 8.23 18.63 0.62
N SER A 110 8.55 17.34 0.55
CA SER A 110 9.31 16.77 -0.56
C SER A 110 8.44 16.51 -1.78
N GLY A 111 7.11 16.42 -1.61
CA GLY A 111 6.18 16.01 -2.67
C GLY A 111 6.40 14.56 -3.11
N THR A 112 7.16 13.78 -2.34
CA THR A 112 7.48 12.39 -2.65
C THR A 112 6.91 11.46 -1.60
N GLY A 113 6.20 10.42 -2.05
CA GLY A 113 5.71 9.36 -1.19
C GLY A 113 6.86 8.61 -0.52
N ASN A 114 6.62 8.14 0.70
CA ASN A 114 7.55 7.33 1.46
C ASN A 114 6.92 5.97 1.76
N TYR A 115 7.67 4.90 1.53
CA TYR A 115 7.22 3.54 1.76
C TYR A 115 8.03 2.85 2.86
N LEU A 116 7.35 2.56 3.98
CA LEU A 116 7.90 1.82 5.10
C LEU A 116 7.51 0.35 4.99
N ALA A 117 8.39 -0.45 4.40
CA ALA A 117 8.15 -1.86 4.11
C ALA A 117 8.14 -2.78 5.35
N ASN A 118 8.72 -2.33 6.46
CA ASN A 118 8.66 -2.98 7.77
C ASN A 118 8.57 -1.91 8.85
N LEU A 119 7.37 -1.71 9.39
CA LEU A 119 7.10 -0.71 10.41
C LEU A 119 7.67 -1.11 11.78
N VAL A 120 7.77 -2.41 12.06
CA VAL A 120 8.28 -2.94 13.35
C VAL A 120 9.75 -2.57 13.57
N LEU A 121 10.55 -2.54 12.51
CA LEU A 121 11.96 -2.16 12.56
C LEU A 121 12.17 -0.64 12.57
N PHE A 122 11.12 0.16 12.38
CA PHE A 122 11.25 1.60 12.22
C PHE A 122 11.10 2.31 13.58
N PRO A 123 12.13 3.01 14.09
CA PRO A 123 12.09 3.63 15.41
C PRO A 123 11.04 4.75 15.52
N GLY A 124 10.76 5.46 14.42
CA GLY A 124 9.72 6.50 14.35
C GLY A 124 8.29 5.98 14.22
N ARG A 125 8.06 4.67 14.40
CA ARG A 125 6.71 4.07 14.27
C ARG A 125 5.68 4.63 15.25
N LEU A 126 6.16 5.21 16.36
CA LEU A 126 5.33 5.82 17.40
C LEU A 126 4.45 6.96 16.86
N GLU A 127 4.88 7.64 15.79
CA GLU A 127 4.08 8.67 15.11
C GLU A 127 2.79 8.09 14.52
N PHE A 128 2.84 6.83 14.09
CA PHE A 128 1.70 6.14 13.50
C PHE A 128 0.83 5.46 14.56
N ALA A 129 1.34 5.23 15.78
CA ALA A 129 0.61 4.56 16.85
C ALA A 129 -0.65 5.31 17.29
N ALA A 130 -0.73 6.61 16.98
CA ALA A 130 -1.96 7.37 17.14
C ALA A 130 -3.08 6.75 16.31
N TYR A 131 -2.88 6.47 15.02
CA TYR A 131 -3.98 6.17 14.08
C TYR A 131 -3.87 4.82 13.34
N LEU A 132 -2.72 4.15 13.36
CA LEU A 132 -2.48 2.80 12.83
C LEU A 132 -2.38 1.78 13.98
N PRO A 133 -2.79 0.52 13.76
CA PRO A 133 -2.68 -0.53 14.77
C PRO A 133 -1.22 -0.84 15.10
N ALA A 134 -0.96 -1.24 16.35
CA ALA A 134 0.40 -1.44 16.87
C ALA A 134 1.19 -2.53 16.12
N ASN A 135 0.49 -3.54 15.60
CA ASN A 135 1.04 -4.66 14.86
C ASN A 135 1.00 -4.48 13.32
N CYS A 136 0.77 -3.24 12.85
CA CYS A 136 0.85 -2.91 11.43
C CYS A 136 2.24 -3.25 10.86
N GLN A 137 2.27 -3.95 9.73
CA GLN A 137 3.51 -4.49 9.17
C GLN A 137 4.18 -3.53 8.19
N ALA A 138 3.39 -2.77 7.42
CA ALA A 138 3.91 -1.81 6.47
C ALA A 138 3.01 -0.56 6.40
N ALA A 139 3.61 0.59 6.12
CA ALA A 139 2.89 1.84 5.93
C ALA A 139 3.36 2.52 4.64
N LEU A 140 2.41 3.01 3.85
CA LEU A 140 2.65 3.84 2.68
C LEU A 140 2.17 5.26 2.99
N ILE A 141 3.06 6.23 2.87
CA ILE A 141 2.79 7.63 3.09
C ILE A 141 2.84 8.30 1.72
N GLN A 142 1.72 8.85 1.27
CA GLN A 142 1.62 9.52 -0.02
C GLN A 142 1.13 10.96 0.17
N PRO A 143 1.87 11.98 -0.25
CA PRO A 143 1.39 13.36 -0.22
C PRO A 143 0.21 13.55 -1.18
N VAL A 144 -0.77 14.36 -0.76
CA VAL A 144 -1.94 14.78 -1.54
C VAL A 144 -1.83 16.30 -1.69
N GLY A 145 -1.17 16.73 -2.77
CA GLY A 145 -0.78 18.12 -2.95
C GLY A 145 0.17 18.65 -1.84
N PRO A 146 0.26 19.99 -1.65
CA PRO A 146 1.19 20.59 -0.70
C PRO A 146 0.72 20.58 0.76
N GLN A 147 -0.57 20.29 1.01
CA GLN A 147 -1.19 20.41 2.34
C GLN A 147 -1.86 19.12 2.83
N GLY A 148 -1.86 18.07 2.02
CA GLY A 148 -2.49 16.80 2.34
C GLY A 148 -1.51 15.64 2.37
N VAL A 149 -1.84 14.61 3.14
CA VAL A 149 -1.07 13.37 3.20
C VAL A 149 -2.00 12.20 3.52
N LEU A 150 -1.88 11.17 2.71
CA LEU A 150 -2.57 9.90 2.82
C LEU A 150 -1.61 8.88 3.44
N VAL A 151 -2.06 8.17 4.47
CA VAL A 151 -1.30 7.11 5.12
C VAL A 151 -2.10 5.81 5.03
N ALA A 152 -1.54 4.80 4.35
CA ALA A 152 -2.14 3.50 4.14
C ALA A 152 -1.35 2.41 4.88
N GLY A 153 -1.95 1.78 5.88
CA GLY A 153 -1.41 0.66 6.64
C GLY A 153 -1.78 -0.71 6.05
N SER A 154 -0.83 -1.64 6.06
CA SER A 154 -1.00 -3.02 5.60
C SER A 154 -0.71 -4.05 6.70
N ASP A 155 -1.41 -5.17 6.63
CA ASP A 155 -1.27 -6.38 7.45
C ASP A 155 -0.08 -7.26 7.05
N THR A 156 0.64 -6.91 5.99
CA THR A 156 1.73 -7.73 5.43
C THR A 156 3.02 -6.94 5.28
N GLN A 157 4.14 -7.55 5.68
CA GLN A 157 5.45 -6.96 5.46
C GLN A 157 5.74 -6.96 3.95
N ARG A 158 6.28 -5.86 3.43
CA ARG A 158 6.50 -5.68 1.97
C ARG A 158 5.21 -5.82 1.14
N GLY A 159 4.05 -5.48 1.71
CA GLY A 159 2.74 -5.69 1.09
C GLY A 159 2.44 -4.81 -0.13
N TYR A 160 3.16 -3.70 -0.33
CA TYR A 160 2.95 -2.78 -1.47
C TYR A 160 4.01 -2.99 -2.54
N THR A 161 3.56 -3.36 -3.73
CA THR A 161 4.39 -3.43 -4.93
C THR A 161 4.69 -2.03 -5.47
N ARG A 162 5.61 -1.93 -6.44
CA ARG A 162 5.88 -0.65 -7.14
C ARG A 162 4.64 -0.16 -7.90
N LEU A 163 3.83 -1.08 -8.42
CA LEU A 163 2.59 -0.75 -9.11
C LEU A 163 1.60 -0.13 -8.13
N ASP A 164 1.46 -0.71 -6.93
CA ASP A 164 0.58 -0.17 -5.88
C ASP A 164 1.02 1.23 -5.48
N GLN A 165 2.33 1.45 -5.27
CA GLN A 165 2.87 2.78 -4.93
C GLN A 165 2.57 3.82 -6.03
N ALA A 166 2.79 3.47 -7.31
CA ALA A 166 2.50 4.37 -8.43
C ALA A 166 1.00 4.65 -8.57
N TRP A 167 0.18 3.63 -8.32
CA TRP A 167 -1.27 3.74 -8.38
C TRP A 167 -1.81 4.60 -7.23
N VAL A 168 -1.35 4.39 -5.99
CA VAL A 168 -1.69 5.26 -4.84
C VAL A 168 -1.25 6.70 -5.09
N SER A 169 -0.07 6.91 -5.69
CA SER A 169 0.37 8.26 -6.10
C SER A 169 -0.60 8.89 -7.08
N SER A 170 -1.04 8.15 -8.10
CA SER A 170 -1.99 8.66 -9.10
C SER A 170 -3.36 8.98 -8.49
N VAL A 171 -3.80 8.19 -7.51
CA VAL A 171 -5.03 8.46 -6.75
C VAL A 171 -4.88 9.70 -5.88
N ALA A 172 -3.72 9.87 -5.24
CA ALA A 172 -3.40 11.04 -4.43
C ALA A 172 -3.27 12.33 -5.27
N ASP A 173 -2.81 12.23 -6.51
CA ASP A 173 -2.76 13.36 -7.45
C ASP A 173 -4.15 13.77 -7.98
N LYS A 174 -5.12 12.84 -7.97
CA LYS A 174 -6.51 13.11 -8.34
C LYS A 174 -7.28 13.86 -7.23
N LEU A 175 -6.96 13.56 -5.96
CA LEU A 175 -7.59 14.11 -4.77
C LEU A 175 -7.18 15.57 -4.53
#